data_AF-A0A3L6PXL5-F1
#
_entry.id   AF-A0A3L6PXL5-F1
#
_cell.length_a   1.000
_cell.length_b   1.000
_cell.length_c   1.000
_cell.angle_alpha   90.00
_cell.angle_beta   90.00
_cell.angle_gamma   90.00
#
_symmetry.space_group_name_H-M   'P 1'
#
loop_
_entity.id
_entity.type
_entity.pdbx_description
1 polymer ?
#
loop_
_entity_poly.entity_id
_entity_poly.type
_entity_poly.pdbx_seq_one_letter_code
_entity_poly.pdbx_strand_id
1 'polypeptide(L)'
;MAGAAVPVPVSRHAAVVVVLVLAAAHGALCGSSHVELAAGVVARGGNAPSLRAPRANVTGADGAPAPAPSGSLAGCGCGPRPAPWQFLNQKLEALWPVIQAFKKTITCDPLGVTATWEGPDLCSSYFNGTKYKGFYCDFPPSANTTLTVASIDFNGFGLCAPSLAGFVDQFPDLALFHANSNNFSGDVPDLTHLPFFYELDLSNNNFSGPFPDAVVPLGGLLFLDLRFNRYAGAVPPPVFALTVEALFLNNNGFDGRIPDSFGSTGAKYLVVANNQFTGPIPRSIYNTSATLSEVLFLNNRLSGCLPYEIGLVEGLAVFDAGGNEIAGPIPLSFGCLRDVEELNLAGNQLYGQVPDVVCLLAKTGKLRNLSLSDNFFHSVGHHCMELVRSRVLDVRRNCILGFPDQRPPLECAAFYADPSKHCPFIPHIPCDLPGYHHPPAKAALPAAAAHGHGHSQPQGQGGGN
;
A
#
# COMPACT_ATOMS: atom_id res chain seq x y z
N MET A 1 38.96 32.19 -4.74
CA MET A 1 38.70 30.81 -4.31
C MET A 1 37.38 30.80 -3.55
N ALA A 2 36.30 30.35 -4.18
CA ALA A 2 35.00 30.16 -3.53
C ALA A 2 34.51 28.78 -3.97
N GLY A 3 34.50 27.84 -3.02
CA GLY A 3 34.08 26.46 -3.25
C GLY A 3 32.57 26.37 -3.34
N ALA A 4 32.06 25.88 -4.47
CA ALA A 4 30.67 25.53 -4.65
C ALA A 4 30.33 24.33 -3.76
N ALA A 5 29.31 24.46 -2.92
CA ALA A 5 28.74 23.36 -2.16
C ALA A 5 28.00 22.43 -3.12
N VAL A 6 28.50 21.20 -3.26
CA VAL A 6 27.85 20.10 -3.96
C VAL A 6 26.68 19.61 -3.08
N PRO A 7 25.45 19.44 -3.60
CA PRO A 7 24.38 18.82 -2.84
C PRO A 7 24.74 17.37 -2.57
N VAL A 8 24.83 17.01 -1.29
CA VAL A 8 25.03 15.63 -0.84
C VAL A 8 23.73 14.86 -1.11
N PRO A 9 23.78 13.67 -1.75
CA PRO A 9 22.59 12.87 -1.97
C PRO A 9 22.06 12.39 -0.61
N VAL A 10 20.83 12.78 -0.28
CA VAL A 10 20.09 12.22 0.85
C VAL A 10 19.90 10.73 0.56
N SER A 11 20.36 9.88 1.48
CA SER A 11 20.25 8.42 1.38
C SER A 11 18.79 8.02 1.13
N ARG A 12 18.55 7.20 0.10
CA ARG A 12 17.23 6.63 -0.27
C ARG A 12 16.48 6.00 0.92
N HIS A 13 17.18 5.58 1.97
CA HIS A 13 16.59 5.02 3.18
C HIS A 13 15.78 6.04 4.01
N ALA A 14 16.18 7.32 4.02
CA ALA A 14 15.50 8.33 4.84
C ALA A 14 14.17 8.81 4.21
N ALA A 15 14.04 8.73 2.89
CA ALA A 15 12.81 9.12 2.19
C ALA A 15 11.69 8.08 2.38
N VAL A 16 12.02 6.78 2.40
CA VAL A 16 11.05 5.69 2.54
C VAL A 16 10.43 5.66 3.95
N VAL A 17 11.24 5.82 5.00
CA VAL A 17 10.78 5.81 6.41
C VAL A 17 9.86 7.01 6.72
N VAL A 18 10.17 8.20 6.21
CA VAL A 18 9.35 9.40 6.43
C VAL A 18 8.04 9.34 5.65
N VAL A 19 8.02 8.73 4.46
CA VAL A 19 6.81 8.57 3.64
C VAL A 19 5.85 7.53 4.22
N LEU A 20 6.35 6.46 4.86
CA LEU A 20 5.52 5.38 5.41
C LEU A 20 4.75 5.81 6.68
N VAL A 21 5.42 6.49 7.61
CA VAL A 21 4.81 6.99 8.85
C VAL A 21 3.79 8.11 8.55
N LEU A 22 4.07 8.99 7.58
CA LEU A 22 3.13 10.05 7.17
C LEU A 22 1.92 9.52 6.40
N ALA A 23 2.07 8.43 5.64
CA ALA A 23 0.99 7.81 4.88
C ALA A 23 -0.05 7.09 5.76
N ALA A 24 0.39 6.48 6.87
CA ALA A 24 -0.49 5.89 7.87
C ALA A 24 -1.17 6.96 8.75
N ALA A 25 -0.44 8.00 9.16
CA ALA A 25 -0.91 8.98 10.14
C ALA A 25 -1.97 9.97 9.62
N HIS A 26 -2.00 10.27 8.31
CA HIS A 26 -2.99 11.21 7.75
C HIS A 26 -4.44 10.66 7.76
N GLY A 27 -4.65 9.36 7.98
CA GLY A 27 -5.97 8.76 8.15
C GLY A 27 -6.56 8.92 9.56
N ALA A 28 -5.75 9.21 10.59
CA ALA A 28 -6.20 9.26 11.99
C ALA A 28 -6.66 10.64 12.47
N LEU A 29 -6.42 11.71 11.70
CA LEU A 29 -6.71 13.10 12.10
C LEU A 29 -8.01 13.68 11.51
N CYS A 30 -8.76 12.91 10.72
CA CYS A 30 -10.04 13.35 10.14
C CYS A 30 -11.21 12.46 10.61
N GLY A 31 -11.39 12.39 11.92
CA GLY A 31 -12.48 11.63 12.53
C GLY A 31 -12.92 12.27 13.83
N SER A 32 -13.58 13.44 13.78
CA SER A 32 -14.59 13.88 14.75
C SER A 32 -15.20 15.24 14.35
N SER A 33 -16.53 15.24 14.25
CA SER A 33 -17.45 16.40 14.33
C SER A 33 -17.64 17.26 13.08
N HIS A 34 -18.69 17.01 12.30
CA HIS A 34 -19.89 17.88 12.24
C HIS A 34 -20.97 17.26 11.32
N VAL A 35 -22.13 17.02 11.91
CA VAL A 35 -23.40 16.63 11.28
C VAL A 35 -24.23 17.90 11.04
N GLU A 36 -25.02 17.86 9.95
CA GLU A 36 -26.15 18.72 9.57
C GLU A 36 -25.91 20.14 9.00
N LEU A 37 -26.20 20.29 7.70
CA LEU A 37 -27.34 21.13 7.29
C LEU A 37 -27.86 20.75 5.88
N ALA A 38 -29.17 20.86 5.76
CA ALA A 38 -30.05 20.13 4.87
C ALA A 38 -30.25 20.74 3.47
N ALA A 39 -30.89 19.92 2.64
CA ALA A 39 -31.44 20.19 1.32
C ALA A 39 -32.39 21.40 1.25
N GLY A 40 -32.45 22.02 0.06
CA GLY A 40 -33.48 22.99 -0.29
C GLY A 40 -33.29 23.62 -1.66
N VAL A 41 -33.59 22.90 -2.75
CA VAL A 41 -33.81 23.49 -4.08
C VAL A 41 -35.31 23.47 -4.36
N VAL A 42 -35.92 24.65 -4.35
CA VAL A 42 -37.29 24.89 -4.83
C VAL A 42 -37.21 25.72 -6.10
N ALA A 43 -37.87 25.22 -7.14
CA ALA A 43 -38.00 25.79 -8.47
C ALA A 43 -38.94 27.01 -8.54
N ARG A 44 -38.72 27.86 -9.55
CA ARG A 44 -39.70 28.62 -10.37
C ARG A 44 -38.89 29.31 -11.49
N GLY A 45 -39.08 28.97 -12.77
CA GLY A 45 -40.13 29.49 -13.66
C GLY A 45 -39.60 30.75 -14.38
N GLY A 46 -39.66 30.96 -15.70
CA GLY A 46 -40.22 30.22 -16.82
C GLY A 46 -39.98 30.99 -18.14
N ASN A 47 -40.62 30.48 -19.20
CA ASN A 47 -40.98 31.11 -20.49
C ASN A 47 -39.93 31.36 -21.58
N ALA A 48 -40.11 30.58 -22.66
CA ALA A 48 -39.77 30.90 -24.05
C ALA A 48 -40.63 32.08 -24.58
N PRO A 49 -40.25 32.67 -25.73
CA PRO A 49 -40.96 32.26 -26.95
C PRO A 49 -40.12 32.16 -28.24
N SER A 50 -40.64 31.31 -29.12
CA SER A 50 -40.40 31.16 -30.57
C SER A 50 -40.51 32.49 -31.34
N LEU A 51 -39.70 32.66 -32.40
CA LEU A 51 -40.10 33.42 -33.59
C LEU A 51 -39.40 32.92 -34.87
N ARG A 52 -40.21 32.91 -35.92
CA ARG A 52 -40.07 32.28 -37.24
C ARG A 52 -39.36 33.22 -38.23
N ALA A 53 -38.74 32.64 -39.25
CA ALA A 53 -38.10 33.31 -40.40
C ALA A 53 -39.05 34.15 -41.28
N PRO A 54 -38.48 34.94 -42.21
CA PRO A 54 -39.10 35.15 -43.51
C PRO A 54 -38.17 34.77 -44.68
N ARG A 55 -38.78 34.15 -45.69
CA ARG A 55 -38.31 34.07 -47.08
C ARG A 55 -38.80 35.32 -47.83
N ALA A 56 -38.02 35.79 -48.81
CA ALA A 56 -38.50 36.60 -49.92
C ALA A 56 -37.82 36.19 -51.24
N ASN A 57 -38.59 36.31 -52.31
CA ASN A 57 -38.46 35.75 -53.65
C ASN A 57 -37.80 36.70 -54.67
N VAL A 58 -37.02 36.12 -55.59
CA VAL A 58 -37.10 36.21 -57.08
C VAL A 58 -36.83 37.55 -57.80
N THR A 59 -35.89 37.51 -58.77
CA THR A 59 -36.11 37.82 -60.21
C THR A 59 -34.93 37.30 -61.04
N GLY A 60 -35.22 36.62 -62.16
CA GLY A 60 -34.23 36.11 -63.12
C GLY A 60 -34.06 36.99 -64.37
N ALA A 61 -33.10 36.62 -65.22
CA ALA A 61 -33.10 36.86 -66.68
C ALA A 61 -31.98 36.05 -67.38
N ASP A 62 -32.25 35.70 -68.64
CA ASP A 62 -31.65 34.68 -69.51
C ASP A 62 -30.25 34.95 -70.09
N GLY A 63 -29.59 33.87 -70.56
CA GLY A 63 -28.45 33.93 -71.49
C GLY A 63 -27.86 32.54 -71.83
N ALA A 64 -28.10 32.04 -73.04
CA ALA A 64 -27.64 30.77 -73.62
C ALA A 64 -26.11 30.75 -73.98
N PRO A 65 -25.50 29.58 -74.31
CA PRO A 65 -24.09 29.27 -74.01
C PRO A 65 -23.09 29.33 -75.18
N ALA A 66 -21.81 29.47 -74.84
CA ALA A 66 -20.56 28.92 -75.45
C ALA A 66 -19.37 29.91 -75.31
N PRO A 67 -18.08 29.51 -75.40
CA PRO A 67 -17.48 28.18 -75.54
C PRO A 67 -16.53 27.82 -74.37
N ALA A 68 -16.09 26.56 -74.29
CA ALA A 68 -15.04 26.13 -73.38
C ALA A 68 -13.66 26.68 -73.81
N PRO A 69 -12.84 27.20 -72.90
CA PRO A 69 -11.40 27.25 -73.06
C PRO A 69 -10.74 26.14 -72.24
N SER A 70 -9.95 25.32 -72.92
CA SER A 70 -8.94 24.45 -72.35
C SER A 70 -7.90 25.25 -71.56
N GLY A 71 -7.50 24.75 -70.38
CA GLY A 71 -6.25 25.17 -69.77
C GLY A 71 -6.20 25.11 -68.25
N SER A 72 -5.37 24.19 -67.75
CA SER A 72 -4.63 24.31 -66.49
C SER A 72 -5.43 24.27 -65.18
N LEU A 73 -5.59 23.06 -64.63
CA LEU A 73 -5.71 22.82 -63.19
C LEU A 73 -4.39 23.20 -62.50
N ALA A 74 -4.18 24.49 -62.26
CA ALA A 74 -3.14 24.99 -61.37
C ALA A 74 -3.73 26.14 -60.57
N GLY A 75 -4.09 25.89 -59.31
CA GLY A 75 -4.64 26.96 -58.47
C GLY A 75 -5.55 26.52 -57.32
N CYS A 76 -5.26 25.42 -56.66
CA CYS A 76 -5.64 25.25 -55.26
C CYS A 76 -4.33 25.04 -54.51
N GLY A 77 -3.70 26.15 -54.12
CA GLY A 77 -2.49 26.11 -53.32
C GLY A 77 -2.81 25.50 -51.96
N CYS A 78 -2.53 24.21 -51.80
CA CYS A 78 -2.11 23.74 -50.50
C CYS A 78 -0.87 24.56 -50.16
N GLY A 79 -0.96 25.40 -49.12
CA GLY A 79 0.24 26.00 -48.53
C GLY A 79 1.27 24.89 -48.27
N PRO A 80 2.57 25.22 -48.25
CA PRO A 80 3.61 24.21 -48.07
C PRO A 80 3.24 23.31 -46.91
N ARG A 81 3.11 22.01 -47.19
CA ARG A 81 2.93 20.98 -46.17
C ARG A 81 4.01 21.25 -45.11
N PRO A 82 3.67 21.38 -43.81
CA PRO A 82 4.68 21.59 -42.78
C PRO A 82 5.78 20.55 -43.00
N ALA A 83 7.05 20.98 -42.97
CA ALA A 83 8.16 20.05 -43.07
C ALA A 83 7.93 18.93 -42.03
N PRO A 84 8.07 17.64 -42.40
CA PRO A 84 7.86 16.56 -41.45
C PRO A 84 8.75 16.80 -40.24
N TRP A 85 8.16 16.76 -39.05
CA TRP A 85 8.90 16.95 -37.80
C TRP A 85 10.11 16.03 -37.79
N GLN A 86 11.31 16.59 -37.55
CA GLN A 86 12.53 15.81 -37.52
C GLN A 86 12.74 15.24 -36.11
N PHE A 87 12.50 13.94 -35.95
CA PHE A 87 12.77 13.24 -34.70
C PHE A 87 14.24 12.85 -34.60
N LEU A 88 14.75 12.76 -33.37
CA LEU A 88 16.14 12.38 -33.10
C LEU A 88 16.45 10.95 -33.56
N ASN A 89 15.47 10.04 -33.47
CA ASN A 89 15.59 8.67 -33.95
C ASN A 89 14.19 8.06 -34.18
N GLN A 90 14.16 6.89 -34.83
CA GLN A 90 12.91 6.18 -35.18
C GLN A 90 12.14 5.66 -33.96
N LYS A 91 12.80 5.36 -32.83
CA LYS A 91 12.09 4.95 -31.60
C LYS A 91 11.23 6.10 -31.08
N LEU A 92 11.79 7.29 -30.98
CA LEU A 92 11.07 8.48 -30.52
C LEU A 92 9.96 8.90 -31.51
N GLU A 93 10.21 8.77 -32.82
CA GLU A 93 9.18 8.99 -33.85
C GLU A 93 7.98 8.06 -33.67
N ALA A 94 8.21 6.79 -33.36
CA ALA A 94 7.15 5.81 -33.14
C ALA A 94 6.33 6.06 -31.85
N LEU A 95 6.92 6.67 -30.83
CA LEU A 95 6.24 6.99 -29.56
C LEU A 95 5.38 8.26 -29.64
N TRP A 96 5.71 9.18 -30.55
CA TRP A 96 4.95 10.41 -30.73
C TRP A 96 3.43 10.18 -30.96
N PRO A 97 2.99 9.33 -31.92
CA PRO A 97 1.56 9.11 -32.13
C PRO A 97 0.87 8.49 -30.92
N VAL A 98 1.57 7.68 -30.11
CA VAL A 98 1.07 7.10 -28.86
C VAL A 98 0.77 8.21 -27.85
N ILE A 99 1.72 9.12 -27.62
CA ILE A 99 1.52 10.26 -26.71
C ILE A 99 0.38 11.15 -27.19
N GLN A 100 0.30 11.42 -28.50
CA GLN A 100 -0.78 12.24 -29.05
C GLN A 100 -2.15 11.55 -28.99
N ALA A 101 -2.20 10.21 -29.08
CA ALA A 101 -3.43 9.45 -28.88
C ALA A 101 -3.90 9.55 -27.42
N PHE A 102 -2.99 9.35 -26.45
CA PHE A 102 -3.30 9.51 -25.03
C PHE A 102 -3.68 10.95 -24.67
N LYS A 103 -2.99 11.96 -25.22
CA LYS A 103 -3.35 13.38 -25.04
C LYS A 103 -4.82 13.66 -25.40
N LYS A 104 -5.40 12.94 -26.37
CA LYS A 104 -6.81 13.08 -26.75
C LYS A 104 -7.79 12.41 -25.78
N THR A 105 -7.34 11.45 -24.98
CA THR A 105 -8.17 10.80 -23.94
C THR A 105 -8.20 11.59 -22.64
N ILE A 106 -7.25 12.52 -22.44
CA ILE A 106 -7.18 13.39 -21.28
C ILE A 106 -8.38 14.34 -21.26
N THR A 107 -9.20 14.25 -20.21
CA THR A 107 -10.41 15.06 -20.04
C THR A 107 -10.21 16.26 -19.13
N CYS A 108 -9.14 16.27 -18.33
CA CYS A 108 -8.75 17.41 -17.51
C CYS A 108 -7.22 17.50 -17.39
N ASP A 109 -6.69 18.73 -17.41
CA ASP A 109 -5.27 19.06 -17.24
C ASP A 109 -5.17 20.41 -16.51
N PRO A 110 -5.33 20.43 -15.18
CA PRO A 110 -5.44 21.67 -14.41
C PRO A 110 -4.17 22.52 -14.43
N LEU A 111 -3.01 21.89 -14.66
CA LEU A 111 -1.71 22.56 -14.70
C LEU A 111 -1.23 22.87 -16.13
N GLY A 112 -2.02 22.51 -17.16
CA GLY A 112 -1.67 22.72 -18.56
C GLY A 112 -0.38 21.99 -18.99
N VAL A 113 -0.08 20.84 -18.38
CA VAL A 113 1.16 20.08 -18.65
C VAL A 113 1.19 19.58 -20.09
N THR A 114 0.05 19.13 -20.61
CA THR A 114 -0.08 18.56 -21.95
C THR A 114 0.17 19.58 -23.06
N ALA A 115 0.16 20.88 -22.76
CA ALA A 115 0.58 21.93 -23.67
C ALA A 115 2.07 21.80 -24.06
N THR A 116 2.88 21.13 -23.24
CA THR A 116 4.30 20.86 -23.55
C THR A 116 4.50 19.66 -24.48
N TRP A 117 3.44 18.89 -24.75
CA TRP A 117 3.50 17.66 -25.55
C TRP A 117 3.25 17.97 -27.03
N GLU A 118 4.13 18.79 -27.62
CA GLU A 118 4.06 19.24 -29.02
C GLU A 118 5.43 19.18 -29.70
N GLY A 119 5.43 18.82 -30.99
CA GLY A 119 6.66 18.67 -31.78
C GLY A 119 7.42 17.37 -31.47
N PRO A 120 8.67 17.25 -31.99
CA PRO A 120 9.44 16.01 -31.98
C PRO A 120 10.35 15.82 -30.76
N ASP A 121 10.42 16.80 -29.86
CA ASP A 121 11.35 16.80 -28.72
C ASP A 121 10.74 16.13 -27.48
N LEU A 122 10.57 14.79 -27.53
CA LEU A 122 9.88 14.03 -26.47
C LEU A 122 10.62 13.99 -25.12
N CYS A 123 11.93 14.21 -25.12
CA CYS A 123 12.79 13.91 -23.96
C CYS A 123 12.96 15.13 -23.05
N SER A 124 12.14 15.25 -22.01
CA SER A 124 12.26 16.34 -21.01
C SER A 124 13.66 16.39 -20.36
N SER A 125 14.22 15.22 -20.05
CA SER A 125 15.57 15.06 -19.49
C SER A 125 16.68 15.67 -20.35
N TYR A 126 16.50 15.72 -21.66
CA TYR A 126 17.50 16.20 -22.61
C TYR A 126 17.40 17.71 -22.88
N PHE A 127 16.24 18.32 -22.59
CA PHE A 127 15.93 19.72 -22.90
C PHE A 127 15.62 20.55 -21.65
N ASN A 128 16.45 20.41 -20.60
CA ASN A 128 16.35 21.15 -19.34
C ASN A 128 14.96 21.09 -18.67
N GLY A 129 14.19 20.02 -18.85
CA GLY A 129 12.86 19.89 -18.25
C GLY A 129 11.75 20.70 -18.93
N THR A 130 12.04 21.34 -20.07
CA THR A 130 11.14 22.34 -20.68
C THR A 130 10.20 21.76 -21.76
N LYS A 131 10.55 20.60 -22.30
CA LYS A 131 9.79 19.87 -23.32
C LYS A 131 9.06 18.69 -22.68
N TYR A 132 8.03 18.16 -23.34
CA TYR A 132 7.26 16.96 -22.97
C TYR A 132 7.35 16.61 -21.47
N LYS A 133 6.80 17.50 -20.63
CA LYS A 133 6.92 17.36 -19.17
C LYS A 133 6.34 16.01 -18.74
N GLY A 134 7.10 15.32 -17.91
CA GLY A 134 6.80 13.97 -17.44
C GLY A 134 7.40 12.84 -18.27
N PHE A 135 8.00 13.10 -19.43
CA PHE A 135 8.67 12.07 -20.25
C PHE A 135 10.19 12.18 -20.13
N TYR A 136 10.82 11.11 -19.66
CA TYR A 136 12.25 11.06 -19.40
C TYR A 136 12.88 9.97 -20.27
N CYS A 137 13.93 10.36 -20.99
CA CYS A 137 14.63 9.46 -21.90
C CYS A 137 15.96 9.00 -21.30
N ASP A 138 16.29 7.75 -21.60
CA ASP A 138 17.58 7.12 -21.28
C ASP A 138 17.90 6.04 -22.33
N PHE A 139 19.04 5.39 -22.19
CA PHE A 139 19.51 4.30 -23.03
C PHE A 139 19.12 2.95 -22.40
N PRO A 140 18.38 2.08 -23.10
CA PRO A 140 18.01 0.78 -22.56
C PRO A 140 19.25 -0.12 -22.39
N PRO A 141 19.28 -1.05 -21.42
CA PRO A 141 20.43 -1.94 -21.17
C PRO A 141 20.83 -2.87 -22.33
N SER A 142 20.06 -2.93 -23.42
CA SER A 142 20.32 -3.77 -24.58
C SER A 142 21.46 -3.23 -25.47
N ALA A 143 22.02 -4.07 -26.35
CA ALA A 143 23.13 -3.72 -27.25
C ALA A 143 22.82 -2.58 -28.26
N ASN A 144 21.56 -2.15 -28.41
CA ASN A 144 21.20 -0.95 -29.17
C ASN A 144 21.17 0.28 -28.24
N THR A 145 22.22 1.09 -28.27
CA THR A 145 22.36 2.33 -27.49
C THR A 145 21.50 3.48 -28.06
N THR A 146 20.26 3.20 -28.46
CA THR A 146 19.36 4.23 -29.00
C THR A 146 18.52 4.84 -27.88
N LEU A 147 18.64 6.17 -27.73
CA LEU A 147 17.85 6.94 -26.78
C LEU A 147 16.34 6.72 -27.00
N THR A 148 15.61 6.43 -25.94
CA THR A 148 14.17 6.13 -25.95
C THR A 148 13.53 6.69 -24.69
N VAL A 149 12.20 6.73 -24.62
CA VAL A 149 11.50 7.08 -23.37
C VAL A 149 11.61 5.89 -22.43
N ALA A 150 12.39 6.05 -21.36
CA ALA A 150 12.64 5.00 -20.36
C ALA A 150 11.77 5.17 -19.11
N SER A 151 11.27 6.38 -18.86
CA SER A 151 10.52 6.72 -17.65
C SER A 151 9.43 7.73 -17.96
N ILE A 152 8.26 7.51 -17.37
CA ILE A 152 7.15 8.46 -17.40
C ILE A 152 6.78 8.77 -15.94
N ASP A 153 6.88 10.05 -15.57
CA ASP A 153 6.54 10.56 -14.24
C ASP A 153 5.51 11.69 -14.37
N PHE A 154 4.28 11.37 -14.02
CA PHE A 154 3.13 12.26 -14.01
C PHE A 154 2.72 12.67 -12.59
N ASN A 155 3.60 12.49 -11.60
CA ASN A 155 3.28 12.76 -10.21
C ASN A 155 2.78 14.20 -10.01
N GLY A 156 1.60 14.35 -9.40
CA GLY A 156 1.00 15.63 -9.04
C GLY A 156 0.46 16.45 -10.22
N PHE A 157 0.36 15.89 -11.43
CA PHE A 157 -0.17 16.63 -12.57
C PHE A 157 -1.69 16.86 -12.51
N GLY A 158 -2.42 16.02 -11.75
CA GLY A 158 -3.88 16.13 -11.65
C GLY A 158 -4.61 15.81 -12.95
N LEU A 159 -4.01 15.03 -13.85
CA LEU A 159 -4.60 14.65 -15.14
C LEU A 159 -5.79 13.72 -14.94
N CYS A 160 -6.85 13.91 -15.74
CA CYS A 160 -7.95 12.97 -15.83
C CYS A 160 -7.85 12.17 -17.13
N ALA A 161 -7.84 10.85 -17.06
CA ALA A 161 -8.03 10.00 -18.24
C ALA A 161 -8.81 8.74 -17.84
N PRO A 162 -9.76 8.29 -18.68
CA PRO A 162 -10.63 7.17 -18.34
C PRO A 162 -9.92 5.81 -18.36
N SER A 163 -8.76 5.71 -19.01
CA SER A 163 -7.96 4.50 -19.12
C SER A 163 -6.50 4.85 -19.45
N LEU A 164 -5.58 4.01 -18.97
CA LEU A 164 -4.15 4.00 -19.34
C LEU A 164 -3.83 2.97 -20.44
N ALA A 165 -4.80 2.14 -20.83
CA ALA A 165 -4.62 1.14 -21.87
C ALA A 165 -4.51 1.76 -23.27
N GLY A 166 -3.60 1.22 -24.07
CA GLY A 166 -3.19 1.78 -25.35
C GLY A 166 -2.22 2.97 -25.21
N PHE A 167 -1.76 3.25 -23.99
CA PHE A 167 -0.75 4.27 -23.71
C PHE A 167 0.48 3.65 -23.06
N VAL A 168 0.41 3.26 -21.78
CA VAL A 168 1.60 2.82 -21.01
C VAL A 168 2.20 1.55 -21.61
N ASP A 169 1.35 0.63 -22.05
CA ASP A 169 1.71 -0.61 -22.72
C ASP A 169 2.40 -0.41 -24.09
N GLN A 170 2.34 0.78 -24.67
CA GLN A 170 2.91 1.05 -26.00
C GLN A 170 4.33 1.64 -25.95
N PHE A 171 4.98 1.66 -24.77
CA PHE A 171 6.37 2.10 -24.60
C PHE A 171 7.30 0.91 -24.38
N PRO A 172 7.90 0.33 -25.44
CA PRO A 172 8.60 -0.97 -25.38
C PRO A 172 9.85 -0.97 -24.51
N ASP A 173 10.43 0.20 -24.23
CA ASP A 173 11.63 0.35 -23.41
C ASP A 173 11.33 0.99 -22.03
N LEU A 174 10.05 1.08 -21.64
CA LEU A 174 9.64 1.71 -20.38
C LEU A 174 10.10 0.87 -19.18
N ALA A 175 10.75 1.54 -18.23
CA ALA A 175 11.26 0.92 -17.02
C ALA A 175 10.42 1.26 -15.78
N LEU A 176 9.85 2.47 -15.74
CA LEU A 176 9.00 2.92 -14.64
C LEU A 176 7.88 3.84 -15.11
N PHE A 177 6.74 3.71 -14.44
CA PHE A 177 5.57 4.57 -14.61
C PHE A 177 5.12 5.07 -13.25
N HIS A 178 5.26 6.38 -13.02
CA HIS A 178 4.77 7.05 -11.81
C HIS A 178 3.63 8.00 -12.15
N ALA A 179 2.51 7.84 -11.46
CA ALA A 179 1.29 8.60 -11.71
C ALA A 179 0.58 9.02 -10.42
N ASN A 180 1.32 9.18 -9.32
CA ASN A 180 0.79 9.62 -8.03
C ASN A 180 -0.03 10.91 -8.18
N SER A 181 -1.16 11.00 -7.48
CA SER A 181 -1.97 12.22 -7.39
C SER A 181 -2.47 12.71 -8.76
N ASN A 182 -3.11 11.79 -9.49
CA ASN A 182 -3.87 12.08 -10.70
C ASN A 182 -5.32 11.62 -10.53
N ASN A 183 -6.12 11.71 -11.59
CA ASN A 183 -7.49 11.24 -11.61
C ASN A 183 -7.67 10.21 -12.73
N PHE A 184 -6.70 9.30 -12.88
CA PHE A 184 -6.78 8.18 -13.80
C PHE A 184 -7.73 7.10 -13.29
N SER A 185 -8.43 6.44 -14.20
CA SER A 185 -9.34 5.33 -13.90
C SER A 185 -9.20 4.23 -14.95
N GLY A 186 -10.11 3.26 -14.93
CA GLY A 186 -10.11 2.11 -15.83
C GLY A 186 -9.27 0.96 -15.29
N ASP A 187 -8.84 0.08 -16.18
CA ASP A 187 -8.02 -1.08 -15.82
C ASP A 187 -6.53 -0.77 -15.99
N VAL A 188 -5.70 -1.45 -15.20
CA VAL A 188 -4.25 -1.46 -15.42
C VAL A 188 -3.97 -2.24 -16.70
N PRO A 189 -3.28 -1.66 -17.70
CA PRO A 189 -2.97 -2.37 -18.94
C PRO A 189 -2.03 -3.56 -18.69
N ASP A 190 -2.01 -4.50 -19.65
CA ASP A 190 -1.01 -5.57 -19.65
C ASP A 190 0.38 -4.98 -19.90
N LEU A 191 1.29 -5.14 -18.95
CA LEU A 191 2.68 -4.66 -19.02
C LEU A 191 3.68 -5.81 -19.13
N THR A 192 3.22 -7.06 -19.30
CA THR A 192 4.07 -8.26 -19.26
C THR A 192 5.07 -8.34 -20.41
N HIS A 193 4.79 -7.66 -21.52
CA HIS A 193 5.69 -7.59 -22.67
C HIS A 193 6.77 -6.51 -22.54
N LEU A 194 6.78 -5.71 -21.46
CA LEU A 194 7.78 -4.68 -21.22
C LEU A 194 9.01 -5.28 -20.52
N PRO A 195 10.15 -5.46 -21.23
CA PRO A 195 11.27 -6.26 -20.73
C PRO A 195 12.09 -5.58 -19.62
N PHE A 196 11.93 -4.26 -19.45
CA PHE A 196 12.69 -3.47 -18.48
C PHE A 196 11.82 -2.92 -17.35
N PHE A 197 10.52 -3.25 -17.31
CA PHE A 197 9.58 -2.61 -16.39
C PHE A 197 9.74 -3.15 -14.95
N TYR A 198 10.06 -2.26 -14.00
CA TYR A 198 10.32 -2.64 -12.61
C TYR A 198 9.68 -1.74 -11.54
N GLU A 199 9.13 -0.56 -11.88
CA GLU A 199 8.33 0.24 -10.91
C GLU A 199 6.99 0.70 -11.48
N LEU A 200 5.93 0.45 -10.71
CA LEU A 200 4.59 0.94 -10.98
C LEU A 200 4.05 1.69 -9.78
N ASP A 201 3.82 3.00 -9.93
CA ASP A 201 3.13 3.83 -8.96
C ASP A 201 1.85 4.40 -9.57
N LEU A 202 0.71 3.87 -9.13
CA LEU A 202 -0.64 4.32 -9.48
C LEU A 202 -1.37 4.93 -8.28
N SER A 203 -0.63 5.35 -7.27
CA SER A 203 -1.20 5.81 -6.01
C SER A 203 -2.03 7.08 -6.14
N ASN A 204 -3.02 7.27 -5.26
CA ASN A 204 -3.87 8.47 -5.22
C ASN A 204 -4.49 8.79 -6.60
N ASN A 205 -5.29 7.84 -7.09
CA ASN A 205 -6.01 7.91 -8.36
C ASN A 205 -7.47 7.44 -8.17
N ASN A 206 -8.16 7.21 -9.28
CA ASN A 206 -9.56 6.79 -9.32
C ASN A 206 -9.73 5.36 -9.88
N PHE A 207 -8.70 4.51 -9.76
CA PHE A 207 -8.80 3.10 -10.13
C PHE A 207 -9.80 2.37 -9.22
N SER A 208 -10.57 1.44 -9.76
CA SER A 208 -11.64 0.75 -9.05
C SER A 208 -11.84 -0.67 -9.59
N GLY A 209 -12.62 -1.49 -8.89
CA GLY A 209 -12.83 -2.89 -9.26
C GLY A 209 -11.94 -3.84 -8.45
N PRO A 210 -11.75 -5.09 -8.88
CA PRO A 210 -10.88 -6.05 -8.20
C PRO A 210 -9.40 -5.64 -8.25
N PHE A 211 -8.55 -6.36 -7.53
CA PHE A 211 -7.11 -6.24 -7.69
C PHE A 211 -6.71 -6.41 -9.18
N PRO A 212 -5.78 -5.59 -9.72
CA PRO A 212 -5.41 -5.67 -11.12
C PRO A 212 -4.50 -6.88 -11.39
N ASP A 213 -5.08 -8.04 -11.71
CA ASP A 213 -4.35 -9.30 -11.94
C ASP A 213 -3.21 -9.20 -12.98
N ALA A 214 -3.28 -8.23 -13.89
CA ALA A 214 -2.24 -7.91 -14.87
C ALA A 214 -0.87 -7.59 -14.24
N VAL A 215 -0.82 -7.18 -12.97
CA VAL A 215 0.46 -6.89 -12.28
C VAL A 215 1.15 -8.13 -11.72
N VAL A 216 0.42 -9.22 -11.49
CA VAL A 216 0.96 -10.48 -10.93
C VAL A 216 2.04 -11.12 -11.82
N PRO A 217 1.87 -11.24 -13.15
CA PRO A 217 2.88 -11.83 -14.01
C PRO A 217 4.14 -10.95 -14.24
N LEU A 218 4.20 -9.74 -13.68
CA LEU A 218 5.36 -8.84 -13.80
C LEU A 218 6.52 -9.31 -12.91
N GLY A 219 7.17 -10.41 -13.29
CA GLY A 219 8.21 -11.07 -12.49
C GLY A 219 9.47 -10.24 -12.21
N GLY A 220 9.67 -9.11 -12.89
CA GLY A 220 10.77 -8.16 -12.66
C GLY A 220 10.41 -6.96 -11.78
N LEU A 221 9.19 -6.89 -11.25
CA LEU A 221 8.72 -5.73 -10.50
C LEU A 221 9.44 -5.65 -9.14
N LEU A 222 9.99 -4.48 -8.84
CA LEU A 222 10.62 -4.15 -7.56
C LEU A 222 9.72 -3.25 -6.71
N PHE A 223 8.86 -2.44 -7.32
CA PHE A 223 8.02 -1.49 -6.61
C PHE A 223 6.60 -1.50 -7.16
N LEU A 224 5.61 -1.75 -6.28
CA LEU A 224 4.19 -1.67 -6.59
C LEU A 224 3.46 -0.79 -5.57
N ASP A 225 2.98 0.36 -6.03
CA ASP A 225 2.14 1.24 -5.24
C ASP A 225 0.76 1.45 -5.87
N LEU A 226 -0.27 0.91 -5.20
CA LEU A 226 -1.68 1.01 -5.57
C LEU A 226 -2.50 1.75 -4.50
N ARG A 227 -1.85 2.41 -3.54
CA ARG A 227 -2.53 3.01 -2.39
C ARG A 227 -3.46 4.17 -2.77
N PHE A 228 -4.43 4.49 -1.90
CA PHE A 228 -5.40 5.58 -2.14
C PHE A 228 -6.12 5.45 -3.49
N ASN A 229 -6.71 4.29 -3.74
CA ASN A 229 -7.59 4.03 -4.87
C ASN A 229 -8.93 3.50 -4.36
N ARG A 230 -9.78 2.99 -5.26
CA ARG A 230 -11.09 2.41 -4.95
C ARG A 230 -11.15 0.93 -5.31
N TYR A 231 -10.01 0.22 -5.27
CA TYR A 231 -9.99 -1.22 -5.46
C TYR A 231 -10.78 -1.93 -4.34
N ALA A 232 -11.40 -3.05 -4.63
CA ALA A 232 -12.23 -3.79 -3.68
C ALA A 232 -12.17 -5.31 -3.93
N GLY A 233 -12.65 -6.09 -2.97
CA GLY A 233 -12.60 -7.55 -3.02
C GLY A 233 -11.26 -8.12 -2.55
N ALA A 234 -11.09 -9.44 -2.72
CA ALA A 234 -9.92 -10.14 -2.20
C ALA A 234 -8.67 -9.86 -3.04
N VAL A 235 -7.52 -9.71 -2.36
CA VAL A 235 -6.22 -9.70 -3.02
C VAL A 235 -5.79 -11.14 -3.34
N PRO A 236 -5.45 -11.47 -4.60
CA PRO A 236 -5.03 -12.81 -4.98
C PRO A 236 -3.80 -13.27 -4.18
N PRO A 237 -3.77 -14.52 -3.66
CA PRO A 237 -2.63 -15.01 -2.89
C PRO A 237 -1.24 -14.90 -3.52
N PRO A 238 -1.07 -15.04 -4.86
CA PRO A 238 0.23 -14.83 -5.52
C PRO A 238 0.81 -13.43 -5.33
N VAL A 239 -0.01 -12.39 -5.08
CA VAL A 239 0.46 -11.02 -4.86
C VAL A 239 1.38 -10.94 -3.65
N PHE A 240 1.07 -11.69 -2.59
CA PHE A 240 1.88 -11.73 -1.39
C PHE A 240 3.18 -12.53 -1.55
N ALA A 241 3.34 -13.27 -2.65
CA ALA A 241 4.56 -13.99 -3.00
C ALA A 241 5.40 -13.28 -4.08
N LEU A 242 5.01 -12.06 -4.48
CA LEU A 242 5.81 -11.26 -5.42
C LEU A 242 7.16 -10.90 -4.80
N THR A 243 8.20 -10.92 -5.63
CA THR A 243 9.57 -10.54 -5.27
C THR A 243 9.80 -9.05 -5.45
N VAL A 244 8.93 -8.22 -4.86
CA VAL A 244 9.05 -6.76 -4.81
C VAL A 244 9.84 -6.33 -3.57
N GLU A 245 10.48 -5.17 -3.59
CA GLU A 245 11.04 -4.53 -2.40
C GLU A 245 9.95 -3.81 -1.59
N ALA A 246 8.97 -3.19 -2.27
CA ALA A 246 7.88 -2.46 -1.63
C ALA A 246 6.52 -2.80 -2.25
N LEU A 247 5.55 -3.11 -1.39
CA LEU A 247 4.16 -3.41 -1.74
C LEU A 247 3.21 -2.53 -0.93
N PHE A 248 2.58 -1.56 -1.59
CA PHE A 248 1.64 -0.62 -0.96
C PHE A 248 0.23 -0.80 -1.52
N LEU A 249 -0.67 -1.30 -0.68
CA LEU A 249 -2.07 -1.58 -1.00
C LEU A 249 -3.04 -0.78 -0.11
N ASN A 250 -2.52 0.11 0.73
CA ASN A 250 -3.31 0.79 1.76
C ASN A 250 -4.35 1.76 1.21
N ASN A 251 -5.37 2.05 2.02
CA ASN A 251 -6.44 3.01 1.67
C ASN A 251 -7.18 2.60 0.39
N ASN A 252 -7.67 1.37 0.38
CA ASN A 252 -8.55 0.81 -0.63
C ASN A 252 -9.74 0.15 0.09
N GLY A 253 -10.57 -0.59 -0.64
CA GLY A 253 -11.66 -1.43 -0.14
C GLY A 253 -11.34 -2.92 -0.17
N PHE A 254 -10.07 -3.34 -0.16
CA PHE A 254 -9.70 -4.75 -0.22
C PHE A 254 -10.23 -5.52 1.00
N ASP A 255 -10.67 -6.76 0.79
CA ASP A 255 -11.24 -7.62 1.80
C ASP A 255 -10.65 -9.05 1.77
N GLY A 256 -11.31 -9.99 2.45
CA GLY A 256 -10.84 -11.36 2.55
C GLY A 256 -9.73 -11.54 3.58
N ARG A 257 -9.05 -12.68 3.55
CA ARG A 257 -7.98 -13.01 4.50
C ARG A 257 -6.63 -12.77 3.87
N ILE A 258 -5.65 -12.38 4.70
CA ILE A 258 -4.25 -12.46 4.32
C ILE A 258 -3.88 -13.95 4.27
N PRO A 259 -3.40 -14.46 3.12
CA PRO A 259 -3.13 -15.89 2.93
C PRO A 259 -1.79 -16.32 3.53
N ASP A 260 -1.61 -17.62 3.75
CA ASP A 260 -0.34 -18.17 4.26
C ASP A 260 0.84 -17.95 3.30
N SER A 261 0.59 -17.70 2.01
CA SER A 261 1.62 -17.28 1.04
C SER A 261 2.30 -15.96 1.41
N PHE A 262 1.76 -15.20 2.36
CA PHE A 262 2.41 -14.06 3.01
C PHE A 262 3.84 -14.37 3.48
N GLY A 263 4.08 -15.58 3.99
CA GLY A 263 5.41 -15.98 4.43
C GLY A 263 6.46 -16.09 3.31
N SER A 264 6.02 -16.07 2.05
CA SER A 264 6.90 -16.11 0.88
C SER A 264 7.15 -14.72 0.28
N THR A 265 6.75 -13.65 0.97
CA THR A 265 6.91 -12.29 0.44
C THR A 265 8.38 -11.90 0.31
N GLY A 266 8.73 -11.32 -0.85
CA GLY A 266 10.02 -10.67 -1.05
C GLY A 266 10.08 -9.24 -0.47
N ALA A 267 8.92 -8.71 -0.05
CA ALA A 267 8.78 -7.32 0.36
C ALA A 267 9.59 -6.99 1.61
N LYS A 268 10.34 -5.90 1.54
CA LYS A 268 10.94 -5.23 2.70
C LYS A 268 9.94 -4.32 3.40
N TYR A 269 9.10 -3.64 2.62
CA TYR A 269 8.04 -2.76 3.11
C TYR A 269 6.69 -3.27 2.60
N LEU A 270 5.80 -3.67 3.50
CA LEU A 270 4.47 -4.16 3.15
C LEU A 270 3.40 -3.38 3.91
N VAL A 271 2.52 -2.68 3.18
CA VAL A 271 1.47 -1.85 3.77
C VAL A 271 0.11 -2.25 3.21
N VAL A 272 -0.73 -2.81 4.07
CA VAL A 272 -2.13 -3.18 3.77
C VAL A 272 -3.13 -2.41 4.63
N ALA A 273 -2.67 -1.35 5.27
CA ALA A 273 -3.43 -0.48 6.17
C ALA A 273 -4.71 0.09 5.56
N ASN A 274 -5.69 0.45 6.39
CA ASN A 274 -6.92 1.13 5.98
C ASN A 274 -7.66 0.37 4.86
N ASN A 275 -7.97 -0.90 5.11
CA ASN A 275 -8.72 -1.79 4.21
C ASN A 275 -9.78 -2.55 5.06
N GLN A 276 -10.31 -3.65 4.52
CA GLN A 276 -11.29 -4.53 5.17
C GLN A 276 -10.76 -5.96 5.31
N PHE A 277 -9.44 -6.16 5.42
CA PHE A 277 -8.87 -7.50 5.62
C PHE A 277 -9.36 -8.12 6.93
N THR A 278 -9.67 -9.41 6.89
CA THR A 278 -10.29 -10.19 7.97
C THR A 278 -9.43 -11.41 8.35
N GLY A 279 -9.80 -12.07 9.45
CA GLY A 279 -9.11 -13.29 9.90
C GLY A 279 -7.77 -13.00 10.60
N PRO A 280 -7.01 -14.04 10.94
CA PRO A 280 -5.76 -13.90 11.70
C PRO A 280 -4.60 -13.43 10.84
N ILE A 281 -3.61 -12.84 11.50
CA ILE A 281 -2.27 -12.65 10.92
C ILE A 281 -1.69 -14.06 10.68
N PRO A 282 -1.25 -14.40 9.45
CA PRO A 282 -0.72 -15.71 9.14
C PRO A 282 0.50 -16.05 9.99
N ARG A 283 0.55 -17.28 10.53
CA ARG A 283 1.73 -17.77 11.26
C ARG A 283 2.96 -17.81 10.38
N SER A 284 2.79 -17.94 9.06
CA SER A 284 3.88 -17.95 8.09
C SER A 284 4.71 -16.65 8.06
N ILE A 285 4.30 -15.58 8.76
CA ILE A 285 5.10 -14.37 8.95
C ILE A 285 6.54 -14.62 9.43
N TYR A 286 6.82 -15.69 10.19
CA TYR A 286 8.22 -16.00 10.56
C TYR A 286 9.12 -16.31 9.35
N ASN A 287 8.55 -16.75 8.22
CA ASN A 287 9.35 -17.05 7.02
C ASN A 287 9.87 -15.77 6.35
N THR A 288 9.40 -14.58 6.75
CA THR A 288 9.80 -13.30 6.17
C THR A 288 11.02 -12.68 6.86
N SER A 289 11.66 -13.37 7.81
CA SER A 289 12.83 -12.86 8.57
C SER A 289 14.01 -12.43 7.68
N ALA A 290 14.11 -12.96 6.46
CA ALA A 290 15.17 -12.59 5.52
C ALA A 290 14.88 -11.31 4.71
N THR A 291 13.62 -10.85 4.70
CA THR A 291 13.14 -9.82 3.75
C THR A 291 12.46 -8.66 4.46
N LEU A 292 11.49 -8.95 5.33
CA LEU A 292 10.55 -7.98 5.87
C LEU A 292 11.19 -7.11 6.96
N SER A 293 11.14 -5.78 6.76
CA SER A 293 11.62 -4.80 7.72
C SER A 293 10.46 -3.99 8.32
N GLU A 294 9.42 -3.71 7.54
CA GLU A 294 8.25 -2.96 8.01
C GLU A 294 6.95 -3.59 7.50
N VAL A 295 5.99 -3.77 8.41
CA VAL A 295 4.66 -4.25 8.07
C VAL A 295 3.56 -3.48 8.80
N LEU A 296 2.63 -2.94 8.02
CA LEU A 296 1.52 -2.12 8.50
C LEU A 296 0.17 -2.76 8.14
N PHE A 297 -0.50 -3.27 9.17
CA PHE A 297 -1.83 -3.88 9.15
C PHE A 297 -2.94 -2.98 9.72
N LEU A 298 -2.60 -1.75 10.12
CA LEU A 298 -3.50 -0.88 10.87
C LEU A 298 -4.84 -0.59 10.18
N ASN A 299 -5.90 -0.38 10.97
CA ASN A 299 -7.25 -0.07 10.50
C ASN A 299 -7.77 -1.09 9.47
N ASN A 300 -7.87 -2.35 9.91
CA ASN A 300 -8.50 -3.44 9.20
C ASN A 300 -9.53 -4.13 10.12
N ARG A 301 -10.01 -5.32 9.73
CA ARG A 301 -10.85 -6.20 10.56
C ARG A 301 -10.12 -7.49 10.91
N LEU A 302 -8.79 -7.43 11.07
CA LEU A 302 -7.99 -8.59 11.45
C LEU A 302 -8.40 -9.04 12.85
N SER A 303 -8.50 -10.35 13.05
CA SER A 303 -9.13 -10.96 14.22
C SER A 303 -8.35 -12.18 14.70
N GLY A 304 -8.72 -12.73 15.85
CA GLY A 304 -8.03 -13.89 16.42
C GLY A 304 -6.78 -13.46 17.20
N CYS A 305 -5.87 -14.41 17.43
CA CYS A 305 -4.75 -14.22 18.34
C CYS A 305 -3.49 -13.70 17.63
N LEU A 306 -2.68 -12.91 18.33
CA LEU A 306 -1.31 -12.62 17.87
C LEU A 306 -0.51 -13.93 17.76
N PRO A 307 0.05 -14.28 16.59
CA PRO A 307 0.87 -15.46 16.45
C PRO A 307 2.21 -15.29 17.19
N TYR A 308 2.65 -16.38 17.82
CA TYR A 308 3.94 -16.45 18.51
C TYR A 308 5.10 -16.20 17.56
N GLU A 309 4.92 -16.62 16.31
CA GLU A 309 5.84 -16.56 15.18
C GLU A 309 6.30 -15.14 14.83
N ILE A 310 5.53 -14.09 15.18
CA ILE A 310 5.98 -12.70 14.97
C ILE A 310 7.29 -12.43 15.71
N GLY A 311 7.44 -12.95 16.93
CA GLY A 311 8.66 -12.77 17.71
C GLY A 311 9.91 -13.43 17.12
N LEU A 312 9.76 -14.22 16.05
CA LEU A 312 10.86 -14.88 15.33
C LEU A 312 11.27 -14.13 14.06
N VAL A 313 10.61 -13.01 13.73
CA VAL A 313 10.94 -12.20 12.55
C VAL A 313 12.16 -11.34 12.85
N GLU A 314 13.32 -11.79 12.37
CA GLU A 314 14.57 -11.04 12.48
C GLU A 314 14.54 -9.80 11.57
N GLY A 315 15.16 -8.70 11.99
CA GLY A 315 15.22 -7.47 11.18
C GLY A 315 13.94 -6.62 11.14
N LEU A 316 12.86 -7.06 11.79
CA LEU A 316 11.60 -6.31 11.84
C LEU A 316 11.76 -5.02 12.67
N ALA A 317 11.67 -3.88 12.01
CA ALA A 317 11.81 -2.55 12.59
C ALA A 317 10.47 -1.91 12.94
N VAL A 318 9.44 -2.09 12.11
CA VAL A 318 8.10 -1.53 12.34
C VAL A 318 7.04 -2.61 12.22
N PHE A 319 6.25 -2.77 13.27
CA PHE A 319 5.05 -3.60 13.26
C PHE A 319 3.86 -2.79 13.78
N ASP A 320 2.92 -2.48 12.90
CA ASP A 320 1.68 -1.80 13.26
C ASP A 320 0.48 -2.67 12.93
N ALA A 321 -0.26 -3.09 13.97
CA ALA A 321 -1.54 -3.78 13.84
C ALA A 321 -2.65 -3.05 14.60
N GLY A 322 -2.52 -1.73 14.78
CA GLY A 322 -3.50 -0.94 15.52
C GLY A 322 -4.86 -0.84 14.81
N GLY A 323 -5.95 -0.64 15.57
CA GLY A 323 -7.29 -0.48 15.00
C GLY A 323 -7.80 -1.75 14.29
N ASN A 324 -7.75 -2.88 15.00
CA ASN A 324 -8.21 -4.18 14.50
C ASN A 324 -9.09 -4.88 15.56
N GLU A 325 -9.48 -6.12 15.30
CA GLU A 325 -10.26 -6.99 16.19
C GLU A 325 -9.39 -8.10 16.83
N ILE A 326 -8.08 -7.87 16.94
CA ILE A 326 -7.12 -8.86 17.46
C ILE A 326 -7.32 -9.00 18.96
N ALA A 327 -7.37 -10.24 19.44
CA ALA A 327 -7.58 -10.58 20.85
C ALA A 327 -6.41 -11.39 21.41
N GLY A 328 -6.40 -11.57 22.73
CA GLY A 328 -5.42 -12.43 23.41
C GLY A 328 -4.32 -11.66 24.14
N PRO A 329 -3.45 -12.39 24.86
CA PRO A 329 -2.23 -11.82 25.43
C PRO A 329 -1.19 -11.55 24.34
N ILE A 330 -0.29 -10.61 24.60
CA ILE A 330 0.94 -10.45 23.79
C ILE A 330 1.84 -11.67 24.07
N PRO A 331 2.25 -12.45 23.04
CA PRO A 331 3.15 -13.58 23.23
C PRO A 331 4.52 -13.14 23.78
N LEU A 332 5.12 -13.94 24.67
CA LEU A 332 6.42 -13.61 25.25
C LEU A 332 7.55 -13.59 24.21
N SER A 333 7.38 -14.24 23.06
CA SER A 333 8.31 -14.18 21.92
C SER A 333 8.51 -12.76 21.38
N PHE A 334 7.57 -11.84 21.59
CA PHE A 334 7.76 -10.44 21.17
C PHE A 334 8.97 -9.79 21.85
N GLY A 335 9.43 -10.30 23.01
CA GLY A 335 10.70 -9.88 23.62
C GLY A 335 11.95 -10.21 22.80
N CYS A 336 11.83 -10.98 21.72
CA CYS A 336 12.92 -11.35 20.82
C CYS A 336 13.04 -10.46 19.58
N LEU A 337 12.12 -9.50 19.39
CA LEU A 337 12.16 -8.52 18.31
C LEU A 337 13.26 -7.47 18.54
N ARG A 338 14.53 -7.85 18.38
CA ARG A 338 15.68 -7.00 18.77
C ARG A 338 15.79 -5.71 17.96
N ASP A 339 15.35 -5.74 16.71
CA ASP A 339 15.42 -4.62 15.77
C ASP A 339 14.19 -3.72 15.79
N VAL A 340 13.12 -4.08 16.52
CA VAL A 340 11.88 -3.30 16.50
C VAL A 340 12.12 -1.92 17.10
N GLU A 341 11.71 -0.90 16.36
CA GLU A 341 11.75 0.51 16.74
C GLU A 341 10.36 1.01 17.11
N GLU A 342 9.35 0.57 16.34
CA GLU A 342 7.94 0.90 16.56
C GLU A 342 7.07 -0.35 16.59
N LEU A 343 6.36 -0.53 17.71
CA LEU A 343 5.37 -1.58 17.90
C LEU A 343 4.04 -0.95 18.29
N ASN A 344 3.09 -0.94 17.36
CA ASN A 344 1.76 -0.40 17.59
C ASN A 344 0.70 -1.52 17.56
N LEU A 345 0.02 -1.71 18.69
CA LEU A 345 -1.05 -2.68 18.88
C LEU A 345 -2.31 -2.00 19.45
N ALA A 346 -2.39 -0.67 19.38
CA ALA A 346 -3.49 0.09 19.98
C ALA A 346 -4.84 -0.17 19.31
N GLY A 347 -5.95 0.02 20.04
CA GLY A 347 -7.29 -0.14 19.47
C GLY A 347 -7.58 -1.58 19.04
N ASN A 348 -7.41 -2.53 19.97
CA ASN A 348 -7.65 -3.95 19.77
C ASN A 348 -8.38 -4.54 21.00
N GLN A 349 -8.53 -5.86 21.04
CA GLN A 349 -9.09 -6.61 22.16
C GLN A 349 -8.01 -7.38 22.93
N LEU A 350 -6.77 -6.87 22.97
CA LEU A 350 -5.66 -7.52 23.68
C LEU A 350 -5.83 -7.39 25.19
N TYR A 351 -5.42 -8.41 25.95
CA TYR A 351 -5.66 -8.46 27.38
C TYR A 351 -4.57 -9.19 28.17
N GLY A 352 -4.67 -9.13 29.49
CA GLY A 352 -3.75 -9.78 30.41
C GLY A 352 -2.70 -8.82 30.94
N GLN A 353 -1.57 -9.35 31.40
CA GLN A 353 -0.42 -8.55 31.79
C GLN A 353 0.40 -8.17 30.56
N VAL A 354 0.82 -6.91 30.44
CA VAL A 354 1.81 -6.51 29.43
C VAL A 354 3.15 -7.21 29.75
N PRO A 355 3.69 -8.05 28.85
CA PRO A 355 4.91 -8.79 29.13
C PRO A 355 6.11 -7.86 29.34
N ASP A 356 6.74 -7.93 30.52
CA ASP A 356 7.86 -7.04 30.86
C ASP A 356 9.08 -7.22 29.93
N VAL A 357 9.19 -8.42 29.33
CA VAL A 357 10.21 -8.75 28.31
C VAL A 357 10.07 -7.95 27.02
N VAL A 358 8.86 -7.50 26.66
CA VAL A 358 8.63 -6.62 25.51
C VAL A 358 9.16 -5.22 25.82
N CYS A 359 8.87 -4.72 27.02
CA CYS A 359 9.36 -3.41 27.46
C CYS A 359 10.88 -3.38 27.68
N LEU A 360 11.50 -4.52 27.99
CA LEU A 360 12.95 -4.64 28.10
C LEU A 360 13.68 -4.32 26.77
N LEU A 361 13.01 -4.47 25.61
CA LEU A 361 13.57 -4.13 24.30
C LEU A 361 13.95 -2.65 24.16
N ALA A 362 13.33 -1.74 24.92
CA ALA A 362 13.74 -0.34 24.92
C ALA A 362 15.15 -0.13 25.52
N LYS A 363 15.62 -1.09 26.32
CA LYS A 363 16.96 -1.10 26.93
C LYS A 363 17.93 -2.03 26.21
N THR A 364 17.47 -3.19 25.75
CA THR A 364 18.33 -4.24 25.15
C THR A 364 18.29 -4.26 23.63
N GLY A 365 17.33 -3.57 23.01
CA GLY A 365 17.14 -3.50 21.56
C GLY A 365 16.95 -2.06 21.09
N LYS A 366 16.12 -1.85 20.07
CA LYS A 366 15.92 -0.55 19.42
C LYS A 366 14.57 0.13 19.71
N LEU A 367 13.72 -0.46 20.55
CA LEU A 367 12.33 -0.01 20.74
C LEU A 367 12.27 1.44 21.23
N ARG A 368 11.61 2.30 20.44
CA ARG A 368 11.41 3.73 20.72
C ARG A 368 9.96 4.10 20.95
N ASN A 369 9.03 3.35 20.38
CA ASN A 369 7.61 3.62 20.47
C ASN A 369 6.83 2.31 20.66
N LEU A 370 6.08 2.21 21.75
CA LEU A 370 5.22 1.08 22.07
C LEU A 370 3.81 1.59 22.37
N SER A 371 2.87 1.35 21.48
CA SER A 371 1.49 1.80 21.67
C SER A 371 0.58 0.61 21.95
N LEU A 372 0.05 0.55 23.18
CA LEU A 372 -0.88 -0.47 23.67
C LEU A 372 -2.23 0.14 24.10
N SER A 373 -2.48 1.39 23.73
CA SER A 373 -3.69 2.10 24.17
C SER A 373 -4.96 1.48 23.60
N ASP A 374 -6.10 1.74 24.24
CA ASP A 374 -7.41 1.25 23.81
C ASP A 374 -7.46 -0.29 23.65
N ASN A 375 -7.03 -0.99 24.70
CA ASN A 375 -7.06 -2.46 24.84
C ASN A 375 -7.64 -2.84 26.22
N PHE A 376 -7.48 -4.08 26.68
CA PHE A 376 -7.98 -4.58 27.96
C PHE A 376 -6.84 -5.12 28.85
N PHE A 377 -5.63 -4.57 28.78
CA PHE A 377 -4.55 -4.98 29.70
C PHE A 377 -4.89 -4.63 31.16
N HIS A 378 -4.62 -5.54 32.10
CA HIS A 378 -4.95 -5.34 33.52
C HIS A 378 -3.76 -4.94 34.40
N SER A 379 -2.53 -5.16 33.93
CA SER A 379 -1.31 -4.85 34.69
C SER A 379 -0.08 -4.68 33.79
N VAL A 380 0.93 -4.01 34.34
CA VAL A 380 2.26 -3.82 33.73
C VAL A 380 3.36 -4.24 34.69
N GLY A 381 4.49 -4.72 34.16
CA GLY A 381 5.68 -5.03 34.94
C GLY A 381 6.55 -3.79 35.27
N HIS A 382 7.70 -4.03 35.90
CA HIS A 382 8.62 -2.98 36.32
C HIS A 382 9.20 -2.18 35.15
N HIS A 383 9.70 -2.87 34.11
CA HIS A 383 10.29 -2.22 32.94
C HIS A 383 9.22 -1.49 32.13
N CYS A 384 8.03 -2.06 32.01
CA CYS A 384 6.91 -1.38 31.36
C CYS A 384 6.48 -0.10 32.11
N MET A 385 6.46 -0.11 33.45
CA MET A 385 6.17 1.08 34.25
C MET A 385 7.18 2.22 33.99
N GLU A 386 8.46 1.88 33.81
CA GLU A 386 9.50 2.85 33.42
C GLU A 386 9.19 3.48 32.05
N LEU A 387 8.77 2.67 31.06
CA LEU A 387 8.42 3.16 29.73
C LEU A 387 7.15 4.02 29.72
N VAL A 388 6.17 3.73 30.57
CA VAL A 388 4.99 4.60 30.71
C VAL A 388 5.41 5.97 31.25
N ARG A 389 6.30 6.00 32.25
CA ARG A 389 6.80 7.26 32.83
C ARG A 389 7.63 8.08 31.83
N SER A 390 8.40 7.41 30.97
CA SER A 390 9.20 8.06 29.93
C SER A 390 8.43 8.36 28.63
N ARG A 391 7.13 8.04 28.57
CA ARG A 391 6.24 8.21 27.39
C ARG A 391 6.66 7.42 26.15
N VAL A 392 7.43 6.37 26.34
CA VAL A 392 7.73 5.37 25.29
C VAL A 392 6.58 4.38 25.15
N LEU A 393 5.90 4.05 26.25
CA LEU A 393 4.77 3.13 26.28
C LEU A 393 3.45 3.86 26.56
N ASP A 394 2.50 3.82 25.62
CA ASP A 394 1.12 4.30 25.81
C ASP A 394 0.19 3.15 26.24
N VAL A 395 -0.40 3.27 27.43
CA VAL A 395 -1.37 2.31 28.00
C VAL A 395 -2.71 2.96 28.36
N ARG A 396 -3.02 4.13 27.81
CA ARG A 396 -4.33 4.78 28.03
C ARG A 396 -5.46 3.88 27.52
N ARG A 397 -6.65 4.03 28.09
CA ARG A 397 -7.86 3.26 27.75
C ARG A 397 -7.64 1.74 27.85
N ASN A 398 -7.02 1.29 28.94
CA ASN A 398 -6.90 -0.10 29.33
C ASN A 398 -7.66 -0.40 30.64
N CYS A 399 -7.43 -1.56 31.25
CA CYS A 399 -8.03 -2.00 32.51
C CYS A 399 -7.01 -2.01 33.66
N ILE A 400 -5.99 -1.15 33.62
CA ILE A 400 -4.88 -1.14 34.58
C ILE A 400 -5.27 -0.34 35.82
N LEU A 401 -5.48 -1.02 36.95
CA LEU A 401 -5.88 -0.35 38.20
C LEU A 401 -4.82 0.67 38.65
N GLY A 402 -5.29 1.87 39.01
CA GLY A 402 -4.45 2.96 39.53
C GLY A 402 -3.74 3.81 38.48
N PHE A 403 -3.88 3.50 37.19
CA PHE A 403 -3.35 4.34 36.11
C PHE A 403 -4.38 5.41 35.70
N PRO A 404 -3.94 6.58 35.17
CA PRO A 404 -4.86 7.57 34.62
C PRO A 404 -5.46 7.11 33.28
N ASP A 405 -6.58 7.74 32.90
CA ASP A 405 -7.24 7.58 31.59
C ASP A 405 -7.58 6.14 31.21
N GLN A 406 -8.00 5.31 32.17
CA GLN A 406 -8.37 3.92 31.96
C GLN A 406 -9.85 3.75 31.58
N ARG A 407 -10.21 2.57 31.05
CA ARG A 407 -11.59 2.19 30.75
C ARG A 407 -12.45 2.17 32.02
N PRO A 408 -13.77 2.39 31.89
CA PRO A 408 -14.70 2.20 33.00
C PRO A 408 -14.60 0.80 33.62
N PRO A 409 -14.59 0.65 34.96
CA PRO A 409 -14.48 -0.66 35.61
C PRO A 409 -15.54 -1.68 35.18
N LEU A 410 -16.77 -1.22 34.89
CA LEU A 410 -17.85 -2.08 34.42
C LEU A 410 -17.56 -2.68 33.04
N GLU A 411 -16.94 -1.90 32.14
CA GLU A 411 -16.54 -2.37 30.81
C GLU A 411 -15.45 -3.44 30.93
N CYS A 412 -14.45 -3.20 31.78
CA CYS A 412 -13.41 -4.18 32.07
C CYS A 412 -13.97 -5.47 32.69
N ALA A 413 -14.86 -5.36 33.69
CA ALA A 413 -15.49 -6.51 34.33
C ALA A 413 -16.33 -7.33 33.33
N ALA A 414 -17.08 -6.65 32.46
CA ALA A 414 -17.85 -7.30 31.41
C ALA A 414 -16.95 -8.05 30.41
N PHE A 415 -15.84 -7.43 29.98
CA PHE A 415 -14.87 -8.07 29.08
C PHE A 415 -14.28 -9.34 29.69
N TYR A 416 -13.82 -9.29 30.93
CA TYR A 416 -13.20 -10.44 31.61
C TYR A 416 -14.20 -11.52 32.05
N ALA A 417 -15.50 -11.22 32.07
CA ALA A 417 -16.54 -12.21 32.34
C ALA A 417 -16.95 -13.03 31.12
N ASP A 418 -16.54 -12.65 29.90
CA ASP A 418 -16.88 -13.35 28.66
C ASP A 418 -16.00 -14.59 28.43
N PRO A 419 -16.54 -15.82 28.52
CA PRO A 419 -15.77 -17.04 28.33
C PRO A 419 -15.39 -17.30 26.86
N SER A 420 -15.94 -16.56 25.90
CA SER A 420 -15.64 -16.74 24.47
C SER A 420 -14.29 -16.13 24.04
N LYS A 421 -13.68 -15.31 24.91
CA LYS A 421 -12.48 -14.52 24.62
C LYS A 421 -11.22 -15.23 25.14
N HIS A 422 -10.83 -16.33 24.49
CA HIS A 422 -9.65 -17.09 24.92
C HIS A 422 -8.66 -17.39 23.79
N CYS A 423 -7.49 -16.78 23.89
CA CYS A 423 -6.29 -17.13 23.14
C CYS A 423 -5.35 -18.00 23.99
N PRO A 424 -4.65 -18.98 23.40
CA PRO A 424 -3.68 -19.79 24.12
C PRO A 424 -2.50 -18.90 24.57
N PHE A 425 -2.10 -19.05 25.83
CA PHE A 425 -0.89 -18.42 26.34
C PHE A 425 0.30 -19.38 26.22
N ILE A 426 1.36 -18.95 25.54
CA ILE A 426 2.60 -19.71 25.37
C ILE A 426 3.67 -19.07 26.27
N PRO A 427 4.06 -19.71 27.39
CA PRO A 427 5.01 -19.14 28.36
C PRO A 427 6.49 -19.29 27.93
N HIS A 428 6.75 -19.62 26.67
CA HIS A 428 8.09 -19.85 26.15
C HIS A 428 8.65 -18.56 25.53
N ILE A 429 9.96 -18.34 25.69
CA ILE A 429 10.72 -17.25 25.06
C ILE A 429 11.79 -17.93 24.20
N PRO A 430 11.80 -17.73 22.88
CA PRO A 430 12.68 -18.46 21.95
C PRO A 430 14.08 -17.86 21.82
N CYS A 431 14.44 -16.85 22.61
CA CYS A 431 15.73 -16.19 22.56
C CYS A 431 16.31 -15.99 23.96
N ASP A 432 17.64 -15.88 24.03
CA ASP A 432 18.32 -15.50 25.25
C ASP A 432 18.12 -14.00 25.52
N LEU A 433 17.52 -13.69 26.67
CA LEU A 433 17.31 -12.33 27.15
C LEU A 433 18.33 -12.00 28.26
N PRO A 434 19.11 -10.92 28.13
CA PRO A 434 20.05 -10.50 29.18
C PRO A 434 19.34 -10.25 30.51
N GLY A 435 19.69 -11.01 31.55
CA GLY A 435 19.11 -10.88 32.90
C GLY A 435 17.79 -11.62 33.13
N TYR A 436 17.27 -12.34 32.13
CA TYR A 436 16.11 -13.23 32.31
C TYR A 436 16.59 -14.67 32.46
N HIS A 437 16.55 -15.20 33.69
CA HIS A 437 16.81 -16.62 33.92
C HIS A 437 15.50 -17.38 33.76
N HIS A 438 15.44 -18.34 32.84
CA HIS A 438 14.35 -19.30 32.83
C HIS A 438 14.26 -19.94 34.23
N PRO A 439 13.08 -19.95 34.88
CA PRO A 439 12.91 -20.84 36.02
C PRO A 439 13.27 -22.25 35.52
N PRO A 440 14.14 -23.00 36.22
CA PRO A 440 14.52 -24.34 35.78
C PRO A 440 13.23 -25.12 35.54
N ALA A 441 13.14 -25.78 34.39
CA ALA A 441 12.05 -26.69 34.09
C ALA A 441 11.90 -27.59 35.31
N LYS A 442 10.82 -27.41 36.08
CA LYS A 442 10.56 -28.29 37.22
C LYS A 442 10.53 -29.69 36.62
N ALA A 443 11.52 -30.50 37.02
CA ALA A 443 11.55 -31.91 36.76
C ALA A 443 10.12 -32.44 36.97
N ALA A 444 9.65 -33.24 36.00
CA ALA A 444 8.35 -33.88 36.07
C ALA A 444 8.05 -34.33 37.50
N LEU A 445 6.87 -33.94 38.00
CA LEU A 445 6.36 -34.39 39.29
C LEU A 445 6.60 -35.91 39.42
N PRO A 446 7.20 -36.39 40.54
CA PRO A 446 7.32 -37.82 40.74
C PRO A 446 5.91 -38.42 40.78
N ALA A 447 5.71 -39.47 39.98
CA ALA A 447 4.47 -40.23 39.94
C ALA A 447 4.02 -40.57 41.36
N ALA A 448 2.77 -40.24 41.67
CA ALA A 448 2.18 -40.49 42.97
C ALA A 448 2.35 -41.97 43.35
N ALA A 449 2.95 -42.19 44.51
CA ALA A 449 2.96 -43.47 45.19
C ALA A 449 1.53 -43.90 45.51
N ALA A 450 1.05 -44.94 44.85
CA ALA A 450 -0.16 -45.65 45.24
C ALA A 450 0.19 -46.73 46.28
N HIS A 451 0.01 -46.42 47.56
CA HIS A 451 -0.38 -47.39 48.60
C HIS A 451 -1.91 -47.26 48.76
N GLY A 452 -2.74 -48.30 48.87
CA GLY A 452 -2.55 -49.74 48.97
C GLY A 452 -3.93 -50.43 49.16
N HIS A 453 -3.89 -51.74 49.43
CA HIS A 453 -4.98 -52.70 49.73
C HIS A 453 -5.79 -53.18 48.51
N GLY A 454 -5.94 -54.47 48.20
CA GLY A 454 -5.58 -55.71 48.88
C GLY A 454 -6.70 -56.73 48.60
N HIS A 455 -6.41 -57.84 47.91
CA HIS A 455 -7.15 -59.11 48.07
C HIS A 455 -6.38 -60.29 47.43
N SER A 456 -5.95 -61.18 48.33
CA SER A 456 -5.78 -62.65 48.25
C SER A 456 -6.05 -63.40 46.93
N GLN A 457 -4.99 -64.02 46.38
CA GLN A 457 -4.76 -65.44 45.97
C GLN A 457 -5.92 -66.39 45.55
N PRO A 458 -5.67 -67.57 44.90
CA PRO A 458 -4.38 -68.20 44.53
C PRO A 458 -4.27 -68.78 43.10
N GLN A 459 -3.07 -69.32 42.87
CA GLN A 459 -2.49 -70.04 41.74
C GLN A 459 -3.35 -71.16 41.12
N GLY A 460 -3.18 -71.35 39.80
CA GLY A 460 -3.51 -72.57 39.05
C GLY A 460 -2.47 -72.83 37.96
N GLN A 461 -1.90 -74.03 37.97
CA GLN A 461 -0.86 -74.57 37.08
C GLN A 461 -1.39 -75.05 35.71
N GLY A 462 -0.47 -75.22 34.76
CA GLY A 462 -0.58 -76.11 33.58
C GLY A 462 -0.84 -75.35 32.26
N GLY A 463 -0.19 -75.58 31.12
CA GLY A 463 0.66 -76.67 30.62
C GLY A 463 0.21 -77.04 29.20
N GLY A 464 1.11 -77.05 28.21
CA GLY A 464 0.89 -77.54 26.82
C GLY A 464 0.03 -76.60 25.95
N ASN A 465 0.25 -76.39 24.66
CA ASN A 465 0.96 -77.09 23.59
C ASN A 465 1.52 -76.08 22.59
#